data_AF-A0A4Q7ELL4-F1
#
_entry.id   AF-A0A4Q7ELL4-F1
#
_cell.length_a   1.000
_cell.length_b   1.000
_cell.length_c   1.000
_cell.angle_alpha   90.00
_cell.angle_beta   90.00
_cell.angle_gamma   90.00
#
_symmetry.space_group_name_H-M   'P 1'
#
loop_
_entity.id
_entity.type
_entity.pdbx_description
1 polymer ?
#
loop_
_entity_poly.entity_id
_entity_poly.type
_entity_poly.pdbx_seq_one_letter_code
_entity_poly.pdbx_strand_id
1 'polypeptide(L)'
;MLKTPLYLSLLACTSAFAANEYTEISVNDAWNTLAHTQGSLVFASAPTDNEADAGVVALQNNNGAMEIAFKEWPYLDGAHGDENMAVLSLPAGRQTLEDGTIIEVGTFALGNGETHISFADKFEHTPHLFLSGQSFNNNTAYATRVHGVTQHGFTALKQGQEKAVNAANKETVAYLAIYAPNNTGTLAGRSFVLDQIKLDHTGGSAADYGLYLQEEQSKDSEITHITEHVNVLNFGQRVFAQDVTAFGRDTIAPRMNSDFAQAPSGQSCAEIKSQYPLAETGYYTITPAGAKAIKAYCEMDKETGGWTLFASHNTAVNPIQVADVVGLDTYSVMTDTNWQAVRDTMQYGMMVVDSAGRVGIIEKEALLNGRCISLNQTDSIAYNPAPYGRIWHTENSGCGGSGGDYSEIIINEGWSHAYNFTGVFSKWEFGGGYTAGIVAYYIK
;
A
#
# COMPACT_ATOMS: atom_id res chain seq x y z
N MET A 1 24.03 2.95 -58.08
CA MET A 1 23.36 1.89 -57.29
C MET A 1 23.90 1.94 -55.86
N LEU A 2 23.30 2.78 -55.01
CA LEU A 2 23.56 2.75 -53.57
C LEU A 2 22.35 2.07 -52.91
N LYS A 3 22.58 0.94 -52.23
CA LYS A 3 21.60 0.29 -51.37
C LYS A 3 21.88 0.72 -49.93
N THR A 4 21.03 1.59 -49.39
CA THR A 4 21.01 1.92 -47.96
C THR A 4 20.11 0.90 -47.27
N PRO A 5 20.56 0.19 -46.21
CA PRO A 5 19.66 -0.64 -45.41
C PRO A 5 18.87 0.27 -44.48
N LEU A 6 17.54 0.17 -44.57
CA LEU A 6 16.61 0.82 -43.65
C LEU A 6 16.63 0.03 -42.34
N TYR A 7 17.27 0.57 -41.31
CA TYR A 7 17.13 0.07 -39.94
C TYR A 7 15.72 0.45 -39.46
N LEU A 8 14.80 -0.52 -39.51
CA LEU A 8 13.49 -0.42 -38.87
C LEU A 8 13.73 -0.59 -37.37
N SER A 9 13.87 0.52 -36.64
CA SER A 9 13.83 0.49 -35.18
C SER A 9 12.42 0.08 -34.76
N LEU A 10 12.26 -1.20 -34.40
CA LEU A 10 11.09 -1.66 -33.67
C LEU A 10 11.12 -0.95 -32.31
N LEU A 11 10.36 0.14 -32.14
CA LEU A 11 9.93 0.54 -30.81
C LEU A 11 9.03 -0.60 -30.32
N ALA A 12 9.57 -1.49 -29.50
CA ALA A 12 8.75 -2.32 -28.65
C ALA A 12 8.02 -1.37 -27.69
N CYS A 13 6.77 -1.05 -28.02
CA CYS A 13 5.88 -0.39 -27.08
C CYS A 13 5.58 -1.44 -26.01
N THR A 14 6.36 -1.43 -24.93
CA THR A 14 6.08 -2.19 -23.70
C THR A 14 4.83 -1.58 -23.09
N SER A 15 3.66 -2.05 -23.52
CA SER A 15 2.42 -1.71 -22.83
C SER A 15 2.42 -2.41 -21.48
N ALA A 16 2.76 -1.68 -20.42
CA ALA A 16 2.34 -2.07 -19.08
C ALA A 16 0.82 -2.29 -19.13
N PHE A 17 0.28 -3.37 -18.55
CA PHE A 17 -1.11 -3.27 -18.07
C PHE A 17 -1.07 -2.12 -17.09
N ALA A 18 -1.90 -1.14 -17.39
CA ALA A 18 -2.50 -0.40 -16.31
C ALA A 18 -3.56 -1.31 -15.69
N ALA A 19 -3.52 -1.48 -14.36
CA ALA A 19 -4.79 -1.63 -13.67
C ALA A 19 -5.62 -0.39 -14.01
N ASN A 20 -6.88 -0.61 -14.35
CA ASN A 20 -7.76 0.48 -14.75
C ASN A 20 -8.15 1.33 -13.54
N GLU A 21 -8.26 0.71 -12.35
CA GLU A 21 -8.54 1.44 -11.11
C GLU A 21 -8.19 0.61 -9.87
N TYR A 22 -7.71 1.30 -8.82
CA TYR A 22 -7.75 0.81 -7.43
C TYR A 22 -8.50 1.83 -6.61
N THR A 23 -9.55 1.39 -5.91
CA THR A 23 -10.43 2.27 -5.17
C THR A 23 -10.80 1.64 -3.83
N GLU A 24 -10.56 2.38 -2.75
CA GLU A 24 -11.06 2.04 -1.42
C GLU A 24 -12.52 2.44 -1.29
N ILE A 25 -13.32 1.53 -0.77
CA ILE A 25 -14.78 1.66 -0.70
C ILE A 25 -15.30 1.11 0.64
N SER A 26 -16.51 1.52 0.99
CA SER A 26 -17.32 0.90 2.04
C SER A 26 -18.51 0.17 1.39
N VAL A 27 -18.81 -1.05 1.83
CA VAL A 27 -19.89 -1.88 1.29
C VAL A 27 -20.76 -2.43 2.41
N ASN A 28 -22.07 -2.45 2.21
CA ASN A 28 -23.05 -3.06 3.11
C ASN A 28 -23.99 -3.97 2.32
N ASP A 29 -25.16 -4.31 2.88
CA ASP A 29 -26.14 -5.17 2.20
C ASP A 29 -26.70 -4.57 0.89
N ALA A 30 -26.62 -3.26 0.68
CA ALA A 30 -27.12 -2.60 -0.51
C ALA A 30 -26.16 -2.71 -1.69
N TRP A 31 -26.73 -2.88 -2.89
CA TRP A 31 -25.97 -2.85 -4.15
C TRP A 31 -25.51 -1.42 -4.47
N ASN A 32 -24.20 -1.27 -4.64
CA ASN A 32 -23.55 -0.01 -4.99
C ASN A 32 -22.84 -0.15 -6.35
N THR A 33 -23.08 0.80 -7.26
CA THR A 33 -22.42 0.80 -8.58
C THR A 33 -20.97 1.24 -8.46
N LEU A 34 -20.06 0.43 -9.01
CA LEU A 34 -18.64 0.74 -9.12
C LEU A 34 -18.37 1.65 -10.33
N ALA A 35 -17.64 2.74 -10.10
CA ALA A 35 -17.15 3.61 -11.16
C ALA A 35 -16.02 2.95 -11.96
N HIS A 36 -15.74 3.47 -13.16
CA HIS A 36 -14.61 3.12 -14.04
C HIS A 36 -14.29 1.62 -14.28
N THR A 37 -15.30 0.74 -14.21
CA THR A 37 -15.15 -0.70 -14.48
C THR A 37 -15.36 -1.11 -15.95
N GLN A 38 -15.53 -0.15 -16.88
CA GLN A 38 -15.96 -0.43 -18.26
C GLN A 38 -15.06 -1.45 -18.97
N GLY A 39 -15.58 -2.66 -19.19
CA GLY A 39 -14.88 -3.77 -19.85
C GLY A 39 -13.79 -4.46 -19.04
N SER A 40 -13.64 -4.12 -17.76
CA SER A 40 -12.63 -4.68 -16.85
C SER A 40 -13.23 -5.74 -15.93
N LEU A 41 -12.38 -6.64 -15.43
CA LEU A 41 -12.74 -7.59 -14.39
C LEU A 41 -12.40 -6.98 -13.02
N VAL A 42 -13.31 -7.15 -12.07
CA VAL A 42 -13.21 -6.56 -10.73
C VAL A 42 -12.77 -7.62 -9.74
N PHE A 43 -11.76 -7.32 -8.94
CA PHE A 43 -11.33 -8.13 -7.81
C PHE A 43 -11.61 -7.37 -6.52
N ALA A 44 -12.15 -8.07 -5.53
CA ALA A 44 -12.45 -7.55 -4.21
C ALA A 44 -11.33 -7.93 -3.23
N SER A 45 -10.90 -6.99 -2.40
CA SER A 45 -10.03 -7.31 -1.26
C SER A 45 -10.83 -8.05 -0.18
N ALA A 46 -10.15 -8.59 0.83
CA ALA A 46 -10.84 -9.05 2.03
C ALA A 46 -11.59 -7.85 2.66
N PRO A 47 -12.90 -7.97 2.96
CA PRO A 47 -13.63 -6.95 3.67
C PRO A 47 -13.29 -6.98 5.16
N THR A 48 -13.42 -5.83 5.83
CA THR A 48 -13.32 -5.77 7.30
C THR A 48 -14.35 -6.63 8.00
N ASP A 49 -14.22 -6.78 9.32
CA ASP A 49 -15.23 -7.32 10.22
C ASP A 49 -15.78 -6.25 11.19
N ASN A 50 -16.05 -5.05 10.67
CA ASN A 50 -16.71 -4.00 11.44
C ASN A 50 -18.04 -4.47 12.01
N GLU A 51 -18.70 -5.39 11.29
CA GLU A 51 -19.89 -6.07 11.74
C GLU A 51 -19.68 -7.59 11.78
N ALA A 52 -20.30 -8.25 12.76
CA ALA A 52 -19.92 -9.60 13.16
C ALA A 52 -20.55 -10.68 12.28
N ASP A 53 -21.66 -10.38 11.62
CA ASP A 53 -22.40 -11.36 10.83
C ASP A 53 -21.58 -11.82 9.62
N ALA A 54 -21.61 -13.13 9.37
CA ALA A 54 -20.76 -13.78 8.39
C ALA A 54 -21.34 -13.66 6.98
N GLY A 55 -20.46 -13.49 6.00
CA GLY A 55 -20.88 -13.35 4.62
C GLY A 55 -19.74 -13.25 3.63
N VAL A 56 -20.07 -12.78 2.43
CA VAL A 56 -19.15 -12.67 1.29
C VAL A 56 -19.36 -11.35 0.57
N VAL A 57 -18.30 -10.86 -0.08
CA VAL A 57 -18.45 -9.82 -1.09
C VAL A 57 -19.10 -10.42 -2.33
N ALA A 58 -20.21 -9.84 -2.76
CA ALA A 58 -20.90 -10.20 -3.98
C ALA A 58 -20.74 -9.11 -5.05
N LEU A 59 -20.54 -9.53 -6.28
CA LEU A 59 -20.46 -8.67 -7.46
C LEU A 59 -21.50 -9.13 -8.47
N GLN A 60 -22.13 -8.17 -9.15
CA GLN A 60 -23.03 -8.46 -10.27
C GLN A 60 -22.86 -7.46 -11.39
N ASN A 61 -23.16 -7.90 -12.62
CA ASN A 61 -23.28 -7.01 -13.75
C ASN A 61 -24.76 -6.68 -13.98
N ASN A 62 -25.12 -5.41 -13.77
CA ASN A 62 -26.45 -4.88 -14.01
C ASN A 62 -26.42 -3.98 -15.25
N ASN A 63 -26.82 -4.52 -16.40
CA ASN A 63 -26.89 -3.80 -17.68
C ASN A 63 -25.57 -3.10 -18.08
N GLY A 64 -24.43 -3.75 -17.84
CA GLY A 64 -23.10 -3.24 -18.18
C GLY A 64 -22.43 -2.44 -17.05
N ALA A 65 -23.13 -2.15 -15.95
CA ALA A 65 -22.54 -1.57 -14.76
C ALA A 65 -22.21 -2.68 -13.76
N MET A 66 -20.97 -2.70 -13.25
CA MET A 66 -20.61 -3.57 -12.14
C MET A 66 -21.12 -2.98 -10.83
N GLU A 67 -21.81 -3.80 -10.04
CA GLU A 67 -22.30 -3.46 -8.71
C GLU A 67 -21.69 -4.40 -7.68
N ILE A 68 -21.48 -3.89 -6.47
CA ILE A 68 -20.90 -4.59 -5.33
C ILE A 68 -21.83 -4.47 -4.11
N ALA A 69 -21.87 -5.51 -3.29
CA ALA A 69 -22.52 -5.51 -1.98
C ALA A 69 -21.84 -6.54 -1.08
N PHE A 70 -21.97 -6.38 0.23
CA PHE A 70 -21.75 -7.47 1.17
C PHE A 70 -23.02 -8.30 1.27
N LYS A 71 -22.91 -9.63 1.23
CA LYS A 71 -24.04 -10.55 1.32
C LYS A 71 -23.79 -11.57 2.42
N GLU A 72 -24.61 -11.48 3.45
CA GLU A 72 -24.67 -12.49 4.50
C GLU A 72 -25.08 -13.85 3.95
N TRP A 73 -24.71 -14.87 4.70
CA TRP A 73 -25.19 -16.22 4.47
C TRP A 73 -26.71 -16.32 4.69
N PRO A 74 -27.46 -17.10 3.89
CA PRO A 74 -28.93 -17.08 3.94
C PRO A 74 -29.59 -17.59 5.23
N TYR A 75 -28.81 -18.10 6.20
CA TYR A 75 -29.34 -18.43 7.53
C TYR A 75 -29.47 -17.21 8.45
N LEU A 76 -28.88 -16.08 8.08
CA LEU A 76 -28.94 -14.79 8.76
C LEU A 76 -30.11 -13.95 8.23
N ASP A 77 -30.24 -12.70 8.69
CA ASP A 77 -31.38 -11.84 8.37
C ASP A 77 -31.19 -10.99 7.09
N GLY A 78 -29.95 -10.92 6.60
CA GLY A 78 -29.57 -10.25 5.37
C GLY A 78 -29.27 -8.75 5.53
N ALA A 79 -29.41 -8.18 6.72
CA ALA A 79 -29.12 -6.78 7.00
C ALA A 79 -27.70 -6.65 7.55
N HIS A 80 -26.81 -5.99 6.81
CA HIS A 80 -25.40 -5.92 7.17
C HIS A 80 -24.90 -4.47 7.23
N GLY A 81 -24.02 -4.19 8.19
CA GLY A 81 -23.30 -2.94 8.35
C GLY A 81 -22.26 -2.68 7.26
N ASP A 82 -21.66 -1.50 7.34
CA ASP A 82 -20.62 -1.05 6.43
C ASP A 82 -19.28 -1.76 6.70
N GLU A 83 -18.72 -2.38 5.67
CA GLU A 83 -17.39 -2.98 5.65
C GLU A 83 -16.45 -2.24 4.71
N ASN A 84 -15.26 -1.90 5.20
CA ASN A 84 -14.22 -1.24 4.43
C ASN A 84 -13.41 -2.27 3.63
N MET A 85 -13.13 -1.94 2.37
CA MET A 85 -12.37 -2.80 1.47
C MET A 85 -11.78 -1.98 0.30
N ALA A 86 -11.15 -2.64 -0.66
CA ALA A 86 -10.86 -2.06 -1.96
C ALA A 86 -11.30 -2.97 -3.10
N VAL A 87 -11.49 -2.33 -4.25
CA VAL A 87 -11.63 -3.00 -5.54
C VAL A 87 -10.43 -2.72 -6.41
N LEU A 88 -9.97 -3.76 -7.12
CA LEU A 88 -8.94 -3.69 -8.15
C LEU A 88 -9.58 -4.07 -9.49
N SER A 89 -9.58 -3.15 -10.44
CA SER A 89 -10.14 -3.33 -11.78
C SER A 89 -9.03 -3.56 -12.79
N LEU A 90 -9.04 -4.72 -13.45
CA LEU A 90 -8.00 -5.13 -14.41
C LEU A 90 -8.61 -5.46 -15.77
N PRO A 91 -7.97 -5.07 -16.90
CA PRO A 91 -8.38 -5.57 -18.20
C PRO A 91 -8.13 -7.08 -18.31
N ALA A 92 -8.92 -7.78 -19.10
CA ALA A 92 -8.64 -9.18 -19.43
C ALA A 92 -7.40 -9.29 -20.34
N GLY A 93 -6.61 -10.35 -20.16
CA GLY A 93 -5.44 -10.64 -20.98
C GLY A 93 -4.23 -11.08 -20.15
N ARG A 94 -3.16 -11.44 -20.87
CA ARG A 94 -1.87 -11.81 -20.31
C ARG A 94 -0.80 -10.82 -20.72
N GLN A 95 0.11 -10.51 -19.82
CA GLN A 95 1.19 -9.56 -20.03
C GLN A 95 2.43 -9.88 -19.18
N THR A 96 3.57 -9.34 -19.61
CA THR A 96 4.83 -9.38 -18.88
C THR A 96 5.33 -7.96 -18.69
N LEU A 97 5.60 -7.58 -17.44
CA LEU A 97 6.13 -6.27 -17.05
C LEU A 97 7.66 -6.23 -17.17
N GLU A 98 8.23 -5.04 -17.07
CA GLU A 98 9.68 -4.81 -17.22
C GLU A 98 10.53 -5.52 -16.14
N ASP A 99 9.97 -5.71 -14.94
CA ASP A 99 10.60 -6.42 -13.83
C ASP A 99 10.51 -7.96 -13.94
N GLY A 100 9.91 -8.48 -15.03
CA GLY A 100 9.67 -9.90 -15.25
C GLY A 100 8.38 -10.43 -14.63
N THR A 101 7.58 -9.57 -13.98
CA THR A 101 6.25 -9.94 -13.47
C THR A 101 5.35 -10.36 -14.62
N ILE A 102 4.67 -11.50 -14.49
CA ILE A 102 3.68 -12.01 -15.42
C ILE A 102 2.31 -11.94 -14.76
N ILE A 103 1.35 -11.32 -15.43
CA ILE A 103 -0.04 -11.20 -14.98
C ILE A 103 -0.94 -11.79 -16.06
N GLU A 104 -1.88 -12.63 -15.66
CA GLU A 104 -2.95 -13.15 -16.50
C GLU A 104 -4.30 -12.94 -15.81
N VAL A 105 -5.22 -12.29 -16.53
CA VAL A 105 -6.57 -11.97 -16.05
C VAL A 105 -7.58 -12.55 -17.04
N GLY A 106 -8.50 -13.37 -16.53
CA GLY A 106 -9.48 -14.05 -17.37
C GLY A 106 -10.78 -14.38 -16.64
N THR A 107 -11.74 -14.95 -17.37
CA THR A 107 -13.04 -15.38 -16.82
C THR A 107 -13.37 -16.82 -17.19
N PHE A 108 -14.23 -17.44 -16.38
CA PHE A 108 -14.82 -18.74 -16.65
C PHE A 108 -16.21 -18.85 -16.01
N ALA A 109 -16.98 -19.84 -16.43
CA ALA A 109 -18.30 -20.13 -15.85
C ALA A 109 -18.18 -21.25 -14.81
N LEU A 110 -18.57 -20.99 -13.56
CA LEU A 110 -18.46 -21.91 -12.44
C LEU A 110 -19.85 -22.33 -11.94
N GLY A 111 -20.12 -23.64 -11.97
CA GLY A 111 -21.38 -24.23 -11.53
C GLY A 111 -21.23 -25.05 -10.25
N ASN A 112 -22.01 -26.12 -10.14
CA ASN A 112 -21.84 -27.11 -9.08
C ASN A 112 -20.63 -28.01 -9.35
N GLY A 113 -19.94 -28.39 -8.28
CA GLY A 113 -18.73 -29.21 -8.34
C GLY A 113 -17.49 -28.41 -8.71
N GLU A 114 -16.42 -29.13 -9.03
CA GLU A 114 -15.12 -28.55 -9.34
C GLU A 114 -14.94 -28.35 -10.84
N THR A 115 -14.22 -27.31 -11.22
CA THR A 115 -13.83 -27.03 -12.61
C THR A 115 -12.34 -26.76 -12.67
N HIS A 116 -11.62 -27.50 -13.52
CA HIS A 116 -10.22 -27.23 -13.82
C HIS A 116 -10.10 -26.14 -14.88
N ILE A 117 -9.30 -25.12 -14.60
CA ILE A 117 -9.03 -23.99 -15.48
C ILE A 117 -7.54 -24.01 -15.86
N SER A 118 -7.26 -23.93 -17.15
CA SER A 118 -5.90 -23.81 -17.66
C SER A 118 -5.55 -22.35 -17.91
N PHE A 119 -4.32 -21.97 -17.61
CA PHE A 119 -3.77 -20.68 -18.05
C PHE A 119 -3.55 -20.65 -19.56
N ALA A 120 -3.51 -19.46 -20.14
CA ALA A 120 -3.27 -19.28 -21.57
C ALA A 120 -1.89 -19.84 -21.98
N ASP A 121 -0.89 -19.62 -21.12
CA ASP A 121 0.45 -20.21 -21.21
C ASP A 121 0.92 -20.69 -19.82
N LYS A 122 1.90 -21.59 -19.77
CA LYS A 122 2.49 -21.96 -18.49
C LYS A 122 3.24 -20.77 -17.88
N PHE A 123 3.19 -20.63 -16.56
CA PHE A 123 4.06 -19.72 -15.82
C PHE A 123 5.45 -20.35 -15.61
N GLU A 124 6.43 -19.52 -15.23
CA GLU A 124 7.77 -19.99 -14.87
C GLU A 124 7.76 -20.75 -13.53
N HIS A 125 6.99 -20.25 -12.57
CA HIS A 125 6.67 -20.90 -11.30
C HIS A 125 5.16 -20.86 -11.05
N THR A 126 4.68 -21.57 -10.03
CA THR A 126 3.27 -21.48 -9.62
C THR A 126 2.91 -20.03 -9.30
N PRO A 127 1.93 -19.41 -9.99
CA PRO A 127 1.53 -18.04 -9.71
C PRO A 127 0.70 -17.96 -8.43
N HIS A 128 0.65 -16.76 -7.84
CA HIS A 128 -0.42 -16.43 -6.89
C HIS A 128 -1.73 -16.25 -7.68
N LEU A 129 -2.84 -16.67 -7.10
CA LEU A 129 -4.15 -16.72 -7.74
C LEU A 129 -5.20 -16.12 -6.84
N PHE A 130 -6.07 -15.29 -7.43
CA PHE A 130 -7.21 -14.66 -6.77
C PHE A 130 -8.45 -14.84 -7.64
N LEU A 131 -9.56 -15.30 -7.04
CA LEU A 131 -10.85 -15.36 -7.73
C LEU A 131 -11.75 -14.22 -7.29
N SER A 132 -12.66 -13.82 -8.17
CA SER A 132 -13.74 -12.91 -7.81
C SER A 132 -14.98 -13.20 -8.65
N GLY A 133 -16.12 -13.40 -7.99
CA GLY A 133 -17.40 -13.49 -8.69
C GLY A 133 -17.64 -12.25 -9.55
N GLN A 134 -18.21 -12.40 -10.74
CA GLN A 134 -18.61 -11.29 -11.61
C GLN A 134 -20.13 -11.27 -11.85
N SER A 135 -20.84 -12.25 -11.30
CA SER A 135 -22.29 -12.37 -11.36
C SER A 135 -22.85 -12.91 -10.05
N PHE A 136 -24.15 -12.68 -9.87
CA PHE A 136 -24.93 -13.14 -8.73
C PHE A 136 -26.23 -13.82 -9.21
N ASN A 137 -26.10 -14.72 -10.19
CA ASN A 137 -27.20 -15.36 -10.91
C ASN A 137 -28.06 -16.28 -10.05
N ASN A 138 -27.52 -16.83 -8.96
CA ASN A 138 -28.29 -17.61 -8.00
C ASN A 138 -29.08 -16.76 -7.01
N ASN A 139 -28.82 -15.45 -6.96
CA ASN A 139 -29.38 -14.55 -5.96
C ASN A 139 -29.19 -15.08 -4.51
N THR A 140 -28.04 -15.68 -4.23
CA THR A 140 -27.69 -16.31 -2.96
C THR A 140 -26.18 -16.21 -2.76
N ALA A 141 -25.74 -15.88 -1.54
CA ALA A 141 -24.33 -15.76 -1.18
C ALA A 141 -23.53 -17.04 -1.52
N TYR A 142 -22.33 -16.84 -2.05
CA TYR A 142 -21.40 -17.93 -2.36
C TYR A 142 -19.95 -17.49 -2.20
N ALA A 143 -19.11 -18.41 -1.75
CA ALA A 143 -17.65 -18.28 -1.75
C ALA A 143 -17.06 -19.01 -2.96
N THR A 144 -15.99 -18.45 -3.53
CA THR A 144 -15.14 -19.14 -4.50
C THR A 144 -13.91 -19.68 -3.80
N ARG A 145 -13.62 -20.96 -4.00
CA ARG A 145 -12.46 -21.65 -3.41
C ARG A 145 -11.55 -22.17 -4.51
N VAL A 146 -10.28 -22.33 -4.19
CA VAL A 146 -9.26 -22.84 -5.12
C VAL A 146 -8.50 -23.98 -4.47
N HIS A 147 -8.12 -24.97 -5.28
CA HIS A 147 -7.02 -25.87 -4.94
C HIS A 147 -6.24 -26.30 -6.18
N GLY A 148 -5.12 -26.99 -5.96
CA GLY A 148 -4.35 -27.58 -7.05
C GLY A 148 -3.73 -26.55 -8.00
N VAL A 149 -3.32 -25.39 -7.50
CA VAL A 149 -2.64 -24.37 -8.31
C VAL A 149 -1.27 -24.90 -8.74
N THR A 150 -1.03 -24.91 -10.05
CA THR A 150 0.24 -25.29 -10.68
C THR A 150 0.69 -24.21 -11.64
N GLN A 151 1.85 -24.37 -12.26
CA GLN A 151 2.27 -23.49 -13.37
C GLN A 151 1.33 -23.52 -14.60
N HIS A 152 0.43 -24.51 -14.70
CA HIS A 152 -0.43 -24.73 -15.88
C HIS A 152 -1.88 -24.31 -15.68
N GLY A 153 -2.34 -24.18 -14.44
CA GLY A 153 -3.74 -23.99 -14.14
C GLY A 153 -4.07 -24.26 -12.67
N PHE A 154 -5.36 -24.30 -12.37
CA PHE A 154 -5.91 -24.48 -11.04
C PHE A 154 -7.28 -25.16 -11.10
N THR A 155 -7.75 -25.66 -9.95
CA THR A 155 -9.12 -26.15 -9.78
C THR A 155 -9.91 -25.14 -8.96
N ALA A 156 -11.09 -24.77 -9.43
CA ALA A 156 -12.00 -23.88 -8.72
C ALA A 156 -13.32 -24.58 -8.37
N LEU A 157 -13.90 -24.19 -7.24
CA LEU A 157 -15.25 -24.58 -6.83
C LEU A 157 -16.00 -23.41 -6.20
N LYS A 158 -17.32 -23.52 -6.20
CA LYS A 158 -18.23 -22.55 -5.58
C LYS A 158 -18.95 -23.24 -4.42
N GLN A 159 -18.98 -22.61 -3.26
CA GLN A 159 -19.70 -23.09 -2.09
C GLN A 159 -20.73 -22.05 -1.65
N GLY A 160 -21.96 -22.51 -1.41
CA GLY A 160 -22.94 -21.73 -0.65
C GLY A 160 -22.88 -22.11 0.83
N GLN A 161 -23.89 -21.70 1.60
CA GLN A 161 -24.05 -22.20 2.96
C GLN A 161 -24.14 -23.73 3.00
N GLU A 162 -23.58 -24.33 4.04
CA GLU A 162 -23.40 -25.77 4.20
C GLU A 162 -24.72 -26.56 4.30
N LYS A 163 -25.75 -25.98 4.91
CA LYS A 163 -27.05 -26.65 5.12
C LYS A 163 -28.01 -26.50 3.92
N ALA A 164 -27.66 -25.71 2.91
CA ALA A 164 -28.54 -25.51 1.74
C ALA A 164 -28.33 -26.55 0.64
N VAL A 165 -29.36 -26.69 -0.21
CA VAL A 165 -29.29 -27.52 -1.43
C VAL A 165 -28.68 -26.70 -2.57
N ASN A 166 -27.71 -27.30 -3.27
CA ASN A 166 -26.89 -26.73 -4.35
C ASN A 166 -27.54 -25.63 -5.21
N ALA A 167 -26.83 -24.51 -5.36
CA ALA A 167 -27.18 -23.37 -6.21
C ALA A 167 -26.88 -23.65 -7.69
N ALA A 168 -27.90 -24.11 -8.43
CA ALA A 168 -27.77 -24.71 -9.76
C ALA A 168 -27.29 -23.76 -10.88
N ASN A 169 -27.46 -22.44 -10.76
CA ASN A 169 -27.04 -21.52 -11.81
C ASN A 169 -25.51 -21.39 -11.80
N LYS A 170 -24.93 -21.29 -13.00
CA LYS A 170 -23.52 -20.96 -13.15
C LYS A 170 -23.31 -19.47 -12.84
N GLU A 171 -22.20 -19.17 -12.20
CA GLU A 171 -21.69 -17.81 -12.02
C GLU A 171 -20.53 -17.57 -12.97
N THR A 172 -20.43 -16.35 -13.49
CA THR A 172 -19.21 -15.87 -14.14
C THR A 172 -18.22 -15.53 -13.03
N VAL A 173 -17.02 -16.10 -13.08
CA VAL A 173 -15.94 -15.85 -12.11
C VAL A 173 -14.73 -15.35 -12.87
N ALA A 174 -14.09 -14.30 -12.37
CA ALA A 174 -12.80 -13.81 -12.83
C ALA A 174 -11.67 -14.46 -12.04
N TYR A 175 -10.51 -14.63 -12.67
CA TYR A 175 -9.27 -14.95 -12.00
C TYR A 175 -8.17 -13.94 -12.35
N LEU A 176 -7.33 -13.66 -11.36
CA LEU A 176 -6.05 -12.97 -11.50
C LEU A 176 -4.97 -13.98 -11.11
N ALA A 177 -4.14 -14.38 -12.07
CA ALA A 177 -2.92 -15.12 -11.84
C ALA A 177 -1.72 -14.18 -11.98
N ILE A 178 -0.89 -14.08 -10.94
CA ILE A 178 0.26 -13.19 -10.90
C ILE A 178 1.50 -13.92 -10.40
N TYR A 179 2.58 -13.80 -11.16
CA TYR A 179 3.92 -14.27 -10.80
C TYR A 179 4.87 -13.08 -10.86
N ALA A 180 5.59 -12.83 -9.77
CA ALA A 180 6.65 -11.82 -9.72
C ALA A 180 7.95 -12.48 -9.23
N PRO A 181 9.10 -12.31 -9.91
CA PRO A 181 10.35 -12.99 -9.54
C PRO A 181 10.79 -12.77 -8.08
N ASN A 182 10.49 -11.61 -7.51
CA ASN A 182 10.85 -11.24 -6.15
C ASN A 182 9.64 -11.16 -5.20
N ASN A 183 8.48 -11.68 -5.61
CA ASN A 183 7.20 -11.49 -4.90
C ASN A 183 6.84 -10.02 -4.64
N THR A 184 7.47 -9.09 -5.33
CA THR A 184 7.19 -7.65 -5.26
C THR A 184 7.27 -7.07 -6.66
N GLY A 185 6.62 -5.94 -6.85
CA GLY A 185 6.65 -5.23 -8.12
C GLY A 185 5.78 -3.99 -8.07
N THR A 186 5.49 -3.43 -9.24
CA THR A 186 4.61 -2.27 -9.37
C THR A 186 3.51 -2.55 -10.39
N LEU A 187 2.27 -2.28 -10.01
CA LEU A 187 1.09 -2.37 -10.88
C LEU A 187 0.31 -1.06 -10.78
N ALA A 188 0.03 -0.42 -11.92
CA ALA A 188 -0.65 0.89 -11.98
C ALA A 188 -0.05 1.98 -11.07
N GLY A 189 1.28 2.03 -10.97
CA GLY A 189 1.99 3.03 -10.17
C GLY A 189 1.93 2.80 -8.66
N ARG A 190 1.40 1.66 -8.21
CA ARG A 190 1.40 1.23 -6.80
C ARG A 190 2.27 -0.01 -6.64
N SER A 191 2.99 -0.06 -5.53
CA SER A 191 3.72 -1.26 -5.15
C SER A 191 2.75 -2.38 -4.82
N PHE A 192 3.19 -3.61 -5.05
CA PHE A 192 2.51 -4.78 -4.54
C PHE A 192 3.50 -5.71 -3.85
N VAL A 193 3.00 -6.48 -2.89
CA VAL A 193 3.69 -7.64 -2.31
C VAL A 193 2.79 -8.86 -2.48
N LEU A 194 3.38 -9.94 -2.97
CA LEU A 194 2.78 -11.25 -3.03
C LEU A 194 3.30 -12.09 -1.86
N ASP A 195 2.40 -12.83 -1.24
CA ASP A 195 2.75 -13.73 -0.16
C ASP A 195 1.84 -14.96 -0.18
N GLN A 196 2.24 -16.02 0.51
CA GLN A 196 1.40 -17.16 0.80
C GLN A 196 1.51 -17.49 2.28
N ILE A 197 0.42 -17.24 3.00
CA ILE A 197 0.35 -17.43 4.45
C ILE A 197 -0.56 -18.60 4.79
N LYS A 198 -0.49 -19.03 6.04
CA LYS A 198 -1.35 -20.08 6.59
C LYS A 198 -2.40 -19.42 7.47
N LEU A 199 -3.66 -19.52 7.09
CA LEU A 199 -4.77 -18.96 7.85
C LEU A 199 -5.68 -20.06 8.34
N ASP A 200 -6.28 -19.85 9.50
CA ASP A 200 -7.42 -20.59 10.02
C ASP A 200 -8.46 -19.60 10.55
N HIS A 201 -9.34 -20.05 11.43
CA HIS A 201 -10.38 -19.23 12.07
C HIS A 201 -9.87 -18.28 13.15
N THR A 202 -8.61 -18.37 13.56
CA THR A 202 -8.07 -17.48 14.59
C THR A 202 -7.95 -16.06 14.02
N GLY A 203 -8.41 -15.07 14.79
CA GLY A 203 -8.44 -13.68 14.34
C GLY A 203 -7.07 -13.18 13.89
N GLY A 204 -7.07 -12.29 12.90
CA GLY A 204 -5.85 -11.88 12.20
C GLY A 204 -4.79 -11.21 13.07
N SER A 205 -3.52 -11.41 12.69
CA SER A 205 -2.35 -10.79 13.32
C SER A 205 -1.60 -9.91 12.32
N ALA A 206 -0.64 -9.10 12.79
CA ALA A 206 0.22 -8.32 11.90
C ALA A 206 1.03 -9.20 10.93
N ALA A 207 1.39 -10.42 11.35
CA ALA A 207 2.10 -11.38 10.50
C ALA A 207 1.20 -11.96 9.39
N ASP A 208 -0.11 -11.96 9.64
CA ASP A 208 -1.13 -12.49 8.74
C ASP A 208 -1.91 -11.38 8.04
N TYR A 209 -1.36 -10.16 8.00
CA TYR A 209 -1.99 -9.00 7.37
C TYR A 209 -3.38 -8.64 7.95
N GLY A 210 -3.65 -9.05 9.19
CA GLY A 210 -4.97 -8.94 9.83
C GLY A 210 -6.02 -9.90 9.25
N LEU A 211 -5.64 -10.85 8.40
CA LEU A 211 -6.57 -11.77 7.76
C LEU A 211 -6.90 -12.99 8.64
N TYR A 212 -8.09 -13.53 8.45
CA TYR A 212 -8.52 -14.83 8.98
C TYR A 212 -9.59 -15.46 8.07
N LEU A 213 -9.88 -16.74 8.27
CA LEU A 213 -10.93 -17.45 7.54
C LEU A 213 -12.20 -17.51 8.39
N GLN A 214 -13.23 -16.77 7.99
CA GLN A 214 -14.52 -16.79 8.66
C GLN A 214 -15.37 -17.94 8.12
N GLU A 215 -15.79 -18.82 9.02
CA GLU A 215 -16.65 -19.95 8.71
C GLU A 215 -18.13 -19.58 8.64
N GLU A 216 -18.84 -20.26 7.73
CA GLU A 216 -20.28 -20.27 7.61
C GLU A 216 -20.93 -21.25 8.59
N GLN A 217 -21.97 -20.84 9.33
CA GLN A 217 -22.46 -21.59 10.50
C GLN A 217 -23.84 -22.24 10.33
N SER A 218 -24.33 -22.47 9.10
CA SER A 218 -25.69 -22.98 8.91
C SER A 218 -25.86 -24.44 9.34
N LYS A 219 -24.81 -25.26 9.23
CA LYS A 219 -24.86 -26.69 9.53
C LYS A 219 -24.65 -26.97 11.02
N ASP A 220 -23.75 -26.24 11.65
CA ASP A 220 -23.45 -26.29 13.06
C ASP A 220 -22.91 -24.94 13.56
N SER A 221 -22.86 -24.77 14.88
CA SER A 221 -22.37 -23.55 15.52
C SER A 221 -20.85 -23.57 15.73
N GLU A 222 -20.16 -24.51 15.08
CA GLU A 222 -18.70 -24.56 15.10
C GLU A 222 -18.16 -23.36 14.32
N ILE A 223 -17.01 -22.85 14.75
CA ILE A 223 -16.29 -21.78 14.03
C ILE A 223 -14.84 -22.18 13.77
N THR A 224 -14.49 -23.44 14.02
CA THR A 224 -13.13 -23.96 13.97
C THR A 224 -12.83 -24.49 12.57
N HIS A 225 -12.35 -23.62 11.69
CA HIS A 225 -11.80 -24.07 10.41
C HIS A 225 -10.34 -24.52 10.56
N ILE A 226 -9.96 -25.56 9.82
CA ILE A 226 -8.56 -26.03 9.74
C ILE A 226 -7.70 -25.02 8.96
N THR A 227 -6.40 -25.03 9.23
CA THR A 227 -5.43 -24.22 8.51
C THR A 227 -5.42 -24.51 7.00
N GLU A 228 -5.49 -23.46 6.20
CA GLU A 228 -5.37 -23.46 4.74
C GLU A 228 -4.26 -22.52 4.28
N HIS A 229 -3.72 -22.79 3.09
CA HIS A 229 -2.80 -21.86 2.44
C HIS A 229 -3.60 -20.80 1.69
N VAL A 230 -3.27 -19.55 1.93
CA VAL A 230 -3.95 -18.39 1.36
C VAL A 230 -2.94 -17.54 0.61
N ASN A 231 -3.19 -17.33 -0.67
CA ASN A 231 -2.43 -16.36 -1.44
C ASN A 231 -2.86 -14.95 -1.04
N VAL A 232 -1.88 -14.09 -0.88
CA VAL A 232 -2.02 -12.70 -0.46
C VAL A 232 -1.44 -11.80 -1.54
N LEU A 233 -2.19 -10.76 -1.89
CA LEU A 233 -1.73 -9.60 -2.64
C LEU A 233 -1.97 -8.38 -1.75
N ASN A 234 -0.91 -7.91 -1.12
CA ASN A 234 -0.92 -6.62 -0.44
C ASN A 234 -0.75 -5.53 -1.49
N PHE A 235 -1.76 -4.67 -1.64
CA PHE A 235 -1.82 -3.68 -2.70
C PHE A 235 -2.53 -2.41 -2.23
N GLY A 236 -1.78 -1.31 -2.13
CA GLY A 236 -2.29 -0.08 -1.54
C GLY A 236 -2.47 -0.22 -0.03
N GLN A 237 -3.66 0.09 0.48
CA GLN A 237 -3.99 -0.01 1.91
C GLN A 237 -4.85 -1.24 2.24
N ARG A 238 -5.01 -2.16 1.28
CA ARG A 238 -5.90 -3.32 1.41
C ARG A 238 -5.20 -4.58 0.94
N VAL A 239 -5.74 -5.70 1.39
CA VAL A 239 -5.14 -7.01 1.18
C VAL A 239 -6.16 -7.91 0.50
N PHE A 240 -5.78 -8.41 -0.67
CA PHE A 240 -6.54 -9.38 -1.43
C PHE A 240 -6.11 -10.76 -0.98
N ALA A 241 -7.08 -11.63 -0.70
CA ALA A 241 -6.84 -12.94 -0.12
C ALA A 241 -7.67 -14.00 -0.83
N GLN A 242 -7.05 -15.13 -1.14
CA GLN A 242 -7.73 -16.29 -1.74
C GLN A 242 -7.12 -17.57 -1.17
N ASP A 243 -7.93 -18.40 -0.54
CA ASP A 243 -7.54 -19.76 -0.19
C ASP A 243 -7.19 -20.54 -1.47
N VAL A 244 -6.06 -21.24 -1.45
CA VAL A 244 -5.56 -22.06 -2.55
C VAL A 244 -5.36 -23.53 -2.17
N THR A 245 -5.93 -23.89 -1.03
CA THR A 245 -6.15 -25.26 -0.57
C THR A 245 -7.57 -25.35 -0.03
N ALA A 246 -8.28 -26.43 -0.33
CA ALA A 246 -9.58 -26.74 0.23
C ALA A 246 -9.47 -27.99 1.13
N PHE A 247 -8.75 -27.86 2.24
CA PHE A 247 -8.55 -28.94 3.20
C PHE A 247 -9.73 -29.08 4.15
N GLY A 248 -10.28 -27.95 4.60
CA GLY A 248 -11.51 -27.91 5.36
C GLY A 248 -12.70 -28.13 4.45
N ARG A 249 -13.76 -28.75 4.98
CA ARG A 249 -14.99 -29.00 4.21
C ARG A 249 -15.95 -27.84 4.31
N ASP A 250 -15.83 -27.07 5.38
CA ASP A 250 -16.76 -26.00 5.71
C ASP A 250 -16.56 -24.82 4.74
N THR A 251 -17.66 -24.13 4.49
CA THR A 251 -17.65 -22.96 3.65
C THR A 251 -17.01 -21.83 4.44
N ILE A 252 -15.95 -21.23 3.88
CA ILE A 252 -15.27 -20.08 4.49
C ILE A 252 -15.21 -18.89 3.53
N ALA A 253 -14.98 -17.72 4.09
CA ALA A 253 -14.61 -16.52 3.37
C ALA A 253 -13.44 -15.81 4.08
N PRO A 254 -12.40 -15.35 3.36
CA PRO A 254 -11.38 -14.48 3.95
C PRO A 254 -11.99 -13.17 4.45
N ARG A 255 -11.73 -12.82 5.70
CA ARG A 255 -12.09 -11.55 6.34
C ARG A 255 -10.84 -10.86 6.85
N MET A 256 -10.92 -9.55 7.03
CA MET A 256 -9.87 -8.74 7.63
C MET A 256 -10.37 -8.22 8.98
N ASN A 257 -9.57 -8.40 10.02
CA ASN A 257 -9.83 -7.77 11.30
C ASN A 257 -9.76 -6.23 11.13
N SER A 258 -10.82 -5.56 11.56
CA SER A 258 -11.06 -4.12 11.40
C SER A 258 -9.97 -3.25 12.02
N ASP A 259 -9.23 -3.72 13.04
CA ASP A 259 -8.09 -3.02 13.61
C ASP A 259 -6.92 -2.88 12.61
N PHE A 260 -6.79 -3.81 11.66
CA PHE A 260 -5.75 -3.80 10.62
C PHE A 260 -6.17 -3.05 9.35
N ALA A 261 -7.46 -2.72 9.26
CA ALA A 261 -8.06 -2.12 8.09
C ALA A 261 -8.33 -0.62 8.24
N GLN A 262 -8.21 -0.09 9.45
CA GLN A 262 -8.12 1.34 9.68
C GLN A 262 -6.80 1.84 9.11
N ALA A 263 -6.81 3.02 8.47
CA ALA A 263 -5.58 3.66 8.02
C ALA A 263 -4.65 3.76 9.24
N PRO A 264 -3.43 3.21 9.17
CA PRO A 264 -2.52 3.17 10.30
C PRO A 264 -2.40 4.55 10.96
N SER A 265 -2.60 4.61 12.28
CA SER A 265 -2.48 5.85 13.04
C SER A 265 -1.50 5.65 14.20
N GLY A 266 -0.86 6.72 14.61
CA GLY A 266 0.14 6.71 15.68
C GLY A 266 0.60 8.12 16.00
N GLN A 267 1.48 8.29 16.99
CA GLN A 267 2.00 9.61 17.35
C GLN A 267 3.01 10.13 16.32
N SER A 268 3.65 9.25 15.57
CA SER A 268 4.58 9.59 14.50
C SER A 268 4.57 8.55 13.39
N CYS A 269 5.16 8.86 12.24
CA CYS A 269 5.38 7.88 11.18
C CYS A 269 6.24 6.70 11.68
N ALA A 270 7.14 6.94 12.64
CA ALA A 270 7.98 5.91 13.25
C ALA A 270 7.15 4.92 14.07
N GLU A 271 6.21 5.41 14.87
CA GLU A 271 5.29 4.56 15.62
C GLU A 271 4.39 3.76 14.67
N ILE A 272 3.86 4.41 13.62
CA ILE A 272 3.10 3.71 12.58
C ILE A 272 3.93 2.58 11.96
N LYS A 273 5.16 2.86 11.51
CA LYS A 273 6.00 1.82 10.91
C LYS A 273 6.32 0.68 11.88
N SER A 274 6.45 0.99 13.17
CA SER A 274 6.69 -0.03 14.20
C SER A 274 5.46 -0.90 14.48
N GLN A 275 4.26 -0.32 14.48
CA GLN A 275 3.00 -1.03 14.74
C GLN A 275 2.50 -1.77 13.50
N TYR A 276 2.73 -1.20 12.33
CA TYR A 276 2.28 -1.69 11.02
C TYR A 276 3.51 -1.82 10.10
N PRO A 277 4.32 -2.89 10.22
CA PRO A 277 5.56 -3.04 9.44
C PRO A 277 5.36 -3.03 7.92
N LEU A 278 4.16 -3.37 7.47
CA LEU A 278 3.75 -3.40 6.07
C LEU A 278 3.17 -2.08 5.55
N ALA A 279 3.09 -1.04 6.40
CA ALA A 279 2.65 0.28 5.97
C ALA A 279 3.56 0.79 4.84
N GLU A 280 2.95 1.14 3.71
CA GLU A 280 3.62 1.67 2.53
C GLU A 280 3.94 3.17 2.68
N THR A 281 4.88 3.68 1.89
CA THR A 281 5.11 5.12 1.82
C THR A 281 3.85 5.85 1.35
N GLY A 282 3.41 6.89 2.08
CA GLY A 282 2.16 7.56 1.78
C GLY A 282 1.74 8.58 2.82
N TYR A 283 0.51 9.09 2.71
CA TYR A 283 -0.04 10.04 3.67
C TYR A 283 -0.78 9.34 4.80
N TYR A 284 -0.40 9.64 6.04
CA TYR A 284 -1.02 9.10 7.24
C TYR A 284 -1.49 10.22 8.16
N THR A 285 -2.41 9.89 9.06
CA THR A 285 -2.76 10.75 10.18
C THR A 285 -1.87 10.38 11.36
N ILE A 286 -1.04 11.33 11.81
CA ILE A 286 -0.24 11.19 13.03
C ILE A 286 -0.74 12.14 14.11
N THR A 287 -0.63 11.77 15.37
CA THR A 287 -1.00 12.61 16.52
C THR A 287 0.19 12.81 17.44
N PRO A 288 1.13 13.72 17.11
CA PRO A 288 2.30 13.96 17.95
C PRO A 288 1.90 14.27 19.39
N ALA A 289 2.70 13.80 20.35
CA ALA A 289 2.40 13.95 21.77
C ALA A 289 2.14 15.43 22.15
N GLY A 290 0.96 15.70 22.72
CA GLY A 290 0.55 17.05 23.11
C GLY A 290 0.07 17.96 21.97
N ALA A 291 -0.02 17.45 20.74
CA ALA A 291 -0.52 18.18 19.58
C ALA A 291 -1.85 17.62 19.07
N LYS A 292 -2.45 18.32 18.10
CA LYS A 292 -3.62 17.82 17.36
C LYS A 292 -3.16 16.80 16.31
N ALA A 293 -4.10 15.97 15.86
CA ALA A 293 -3.87 15.10 14.70
C ALA A 293 -3.53 15.94 13.47
N ILE A 294 -2.49 15.52 12.73
CA ILE A 294 -2.02 16.14 11.50
C ILE A 294 -1.90 15.08 10.40
N LYS A 295 -2.15 15.48 9.15
CA LYS A 295 -1.90 14.62 8.00
C LYS A 295 -0.47 14.85 7.51
N ALA A 296 0.34 13.80 7.53
CA ALA A 296 1.75 13.86 7.19
C ALA A 296 2.11 12.81 6.14
N TYR A 297 3.05 13.14 5.26
CA TYR A 297 3.66 12.16 4.37
C TYR A 297 4.71 11.37 5.16
N CYS A 298 4.53 10.05 5.24
CA CYS A 298 5.44 9.11 5.86
C CYS A 298 6.20 8.34 4.79
N GLU A 299 7.52 8.46 4.80
CA GLU A 299 8.43 7.60 4.03
C GLU A 299 8.70 6.34 4.85
N MET A 300 8.14 5.21 4.38
CA MET A 300 8.12 3.94 5.09
C MET A 300 9.16 2.94 4.57
N ASP A 301 9.84 3.23 3.47
CA ASP A 301 10.72 2.27 2.79
C ASP A 301 12.19 2.67 2.93
N LYS A 302 12.49 3.97 2.86
CA LYS A 302 13.88 4.49 2.97
C LYS A 302 14.42 4.38 4.38
N GLU A 303 15.66 3.93 4.53
CA GLU A 303 16.40 3.93 5.81
C GLU A 303 15.56 3.38 6.99
N THR A 304 15.04 2.16 6.87
CA THR A 304 14.14 1.48 7.83
C THR A 304 12.74 2.09 7.99
N GLY A 305 12.42 3.17 7.27
CA GLY A 305 11.09 3.77 7.22
C GLY A 305 10.68 4.54 8.47
N GLY A 306 9.44 5.02 8.46
CA GLY A 306 8.84 5.77 9.56
C GLY A 306 9.30 7.23 9.62
N TRP A 307 9.73 7.79 8.50
CA TRP A 307 10.23 9.17 8.38
C TRP A 307 9.10 10.13 8.05
N THR A 308 8.89 11.17 8.87
CA THR A 308 7.89 12.21 8.64
C THR A 308 8.46 13.33 7.79
N LEU A 309 7.90 13.58 6.59
CA LEU A 309 8.29 14.69 5.73
C LEU A 309 7.82 16.02 6.34
N PHE A 310 8.75 16.94 6.63
CA PHE A 310 8.41 18.25 7.18
C PHE A 310 8.71 19.42 6.22
N ALA A 311 9.55 19.18 5.21
CA ALA A 311 9.81 20.15 4.15
C ALA A 311 10.19 19.46 2.84
N SER A 312 9.70 20.02 1.73
CA SER A 312 10.20 19.74 0.38
C SER A 312 10.67 21.05 -0.26
N HIS A 313 11.68 20.98 -1.12
CA HIS A 313 12.36 22.16 -1.64
C HIS A 313 12.82 22.01 -3.09
N ASN A 314 12.92 23.12 -3.82
CA ASN A 314 13.61 23.21 -5.09
C ASN A 314 14.14 24.64 -5.33
N THR A 315 14.84 24.85 -6.44
CA THR A 315 15.39 26.17 -6.79
C THR A 315 14.35 27.23 -7.19
N ALA A 316 13.06 26.85 -7.32
CA ALA A 316 11.96 27.74 -7.67
C ALA A 316 11.19 28.27 -6.46
N VAL A 317 11.48 27.79 -5.25
CA VAL A 317 10.79 28.23 -4.02
C VAL A 317 11.15 29.68 -3.69
N ASN A 318 10.27 30.63 -4.01
CA ASN A 318 10.39 32.02 -3.61
C ASN A 318 8.99 32.70 -3.59
N PRO A 319 8.47 33.13 -2.42
CA PRO A 319 9.01 32.92 -1.07
C PRO A 319 8.85 31.45 -0.63
N ILE A 320 9.38 31.09 0.55
CA ILE A 320 9.10 29.77 1.16
C ILE A 320 7.57 29.61 1.35
N GLN A 321 7.02 28.53 0.82
CA GLN A 321 5.60 28.22 0.92
C GLN A 321 5.32 27.40 2.17
N VAL A 322 4.24 27.73 2.89
CA VAL A 322 3.80 27.00 4.09
C VAL A 322 2.56 26.18 3.75
N ALA A 323 2.50 24.93 4.20
CA ALA A 323 1.34 24.05 4.00
C ALA A 323 1.00 23.26 5.26
N ASP A 324 -0.28 22.95 5.46
CA ASP A 324 -0.75 22.04 6.51
C ASP A 324 -0.31 20.60 6.24
N VAL A 325 -0.25 20.22 4.95
CA VAL A 325 0.19 18.91 4.47
C VAL A 325 1.30 19.13 3.46
N VAL A 326 2.51 18.67 3.77
CA VAL A 326 3.67 18.76 2.89
C VAL A 326 3.72 17.54 1.98
N GLY A 327 3.86 17.78 0.67
CA GLY A 327 4.11 16.75 -0.34
C GLY A 327 5.49 16.92 -0.98
N LEU A 328 5.97 15.90 -1.69
CA LEU A 328 7.28 15.94 -2.36
C LEU A 328 7.33 16.89 -3.56
N ASP A 329 6.18 17.15 -4.18
CA ASP A 329 6.00 17.98 -5.38
C ASP A 329 5.38 19.35 -5.07
N THR A 330 5.00 19.61 -3.81
CA THR A 330 4.41 20.88 -3.39
C THR A 330 5.45 21.95 -3.09
N TYR A 331 6.70 21.55 -2.83
CA TYR A 331 7.84 22.42 -2.48
C TYR A 331 7.50 23.41 -1.35
N SER A 332 7.00 22.86 -0.25
CA SER A 332 6.49 23.61 0.91
C SER A 332 7.11 23.11 2.21
N VAL A 333 7.00 23.92 3.26
CA VAL A 333 7.37 23.56 4.63
C VAL A 333 6.13 23.44 5.51
N MET A 334 6.21 22.63 6.56
CA MET A 334 5.13 22.53 7.55
C MET A 334 4.84 23.88 8.21
N THR A 335 3.59 24.07 8.64
CA THR A 335 3.24 25.18 9.54
C THR A 335 4.06 25.11 10.83
N ASP A 336 4.33 26.27 11.45
CA ASP A 336 5.13 26.36 12.67
C ASP A 336 4.61 25.41 13.77
N THR A 337 3.29 25.35 13.96
CA THR A 337 2.64 24.45 14.93
C THR A 337 2.93 22.98 14.62
N ASN A 338 2.80 22.55 13.37
CA ASN A 338 3.02 21.15 12.99
C ASN A 338 4.50 20.81 13.04
N TRP A 339 5.37 21.72 12.61
CA TRP A 339 6.82 21.58 12.69
C TRP A 339 7.29 21.41 14.14
N GLN A 340 6.89 22.30 15.05
CA GLN A 340 7.23 22.20 16.46
C GLN A 340 6.74 20.87 17.05
N ALA A 341 5.52 20.44 16.70
CA ALA A 341 4.96 19.18 17.18
C ALA A 341 5.80 17.96 16.77
N VAL A 342 6.22 17.86 15.50
CA VAL A 342 7.05 16.72 15.03
C VAL A 342 8.52 16.86 15.46
N ARG A 343 9.05 18.08 15.56
CA ARG A 343 10.41 18.37 16.05
C ARG A 343 10.59 17.98 17.50
N ASP A 344 9.64 18.39 18.35
CA ASP A 344 9.75 18.20 19.81
C ASP A 344 9.50 16.75 20.22
N THR A 345 8.87 15.97 19.34
CA THR A 345 8.61 14.53 19.54
C THR A 345 9.60 13.61 18.80
N MET A 346 10.58 14.19 18.08
CA MET A 346 11.63 13.46 17.35
C MET A 346 12.34 12.45 18.26
N GLN A 347 12.46 11.19 17.82
CA GLN A 347 13.08 10.11 18.61
C GLN A 347 14.47 9.73 18.12
N TYR A 348 14.73 9.86 16.82
CA TYR A 348 15.91 9.36 16.13
C TYR A 348 16.78 10.46 15.52
N GLY A 349 16.21 11.36 14.71
CA GLY A 349 17.01 12.37 14.02
C GLY A 349 16.37 12.93 12.76
N MET A 350 17.20 13.44 11.86
CA MET A 350 16.79 14.05 10.59
C MET A 350 17.46 13.35 9.42
N MET A 351 16.70 13.18 8.35
CA MET A 351 17.16 12.65 7.07
C MET A 351 16.97 13.70 5.98
N VAL A 352 18.02 13.94 5.19
CA VAL A 352 17.98 14.79 3.99
C VAL A 352 18.17 13.95 2.75
N VAL A 353 17.40 14.24 1.70
CA VAL A 353 17.42 13.49 0.43
C VAL A 353 17.54 14.45 -0.75
N ASP A 354 18.47 14.20 -1.66
CA ASP A 354 18.61 14.98 -2.90
C ASP A 354 17.80 14.41 -4.07
N SER A 355 17.85 15.11 -5.21
CA SER A 355 17.13 14.71 -6.43
C SER A 355 17.62 13.40 -7.05
N ALA A 356 18.79 12.90 -6.65
CA ALA A 356 19.32 11.60 -7.07
C ALA A 356 18.96 10.49 -6.07
N GLY A 357 18.22 10.80 -5.00
CA GLY A 357 17.84 9.85 -3.96
C GLY A 357 18.95 9.55 -2.94
N ARG A 358 20.06 10.31 -2.96
CA ARG A 358 21.15 10.13 -1.99
C ARG A 358 20.76 10.68 -0.63
N VAL A 359 21.22 10.00 0.42
CA VAL A 359 20.80 10.24 1.79
C VAL A 359 21.93 10.82 2.66
N GLY A 360 21.57 11.78 3.52
CA GLY A 360 22.34 12.15 4.71
C GLY A 360 21.49 12.00 5.97
N ILE A 361 22.05 11.41 7.02
CA ILE A 361 21.37 11.24 8.32
C ILE A 361 22.20 11.91 9.41
N ILE A 362 21.51 12.67 10.25
CA ILE A 362 22.06 13.23 11.48
C ILE A 362 21.19 12.82 12.67
N GLU A 363 21.84 12.34 13.73
CA GLU A 363 21.15 11.83 14.91
C GLU A 363 20.65 12.96 15.81
N LYS A 364 19.59 12.66 16.57
CA LYS A 364 18.94 13.56 17.52
C LYS A 364 19.93 14.24 18.46
N GLU A 365 20.91 13.51 18.98
CA GLU A 365 21.87 14.09 19.92
C GLU A 365 22.69 15.22 19.28
N ALA A 366 23.15 15.05 18.04
CA ALA A 366 23.87 16.09 17.32
C ALA A 366 22.97 17.29 16.97
N LEU A 367 21.71 17.03 16.61
CA LEU A 367 20.72 18.07 16.31
C LEU A 367 20.41 18.94 17.54
N LEU A 368 20.28 18.33 18.71
CA LEU A 368 19.95 19.02 19.96
C LEU A 368 21.16 19.70 20.62
N ASN A 369 22.38 19.30 20.25
CA ASN A 369 23.64 19.86 20.77
C ASN A 369 24.40 20.68 19.71
N GLY A 370 23.67 21.29 18.75
CA GLY A 370 24.27 22.19 17.76
C GLY A 370 24.91 23.40 18.43
N ARG A 371 26.24 23.57 18.29
CA ARG A 371 27.00 24.60 19.02
C ARG A 371 26.60 26.04 18.67
N CYS A 372 26.13 26.26 17.45
CA CYS A 372 25.77 27.58 16.95
C CYS A 372 24.26 27.78 16.86
N ILE A 373 23.57 26.80 16.27
CA ILE A 373 22.12 26.75 16.19
C ILE A 373 21.71 25.32 16.47
N SER A 374 21.09 25.09 17.63
CA SER A 374 20.46 23.81 17.96
C SER A 374 19.07 23.74 17.35
N LEU A 375 18.63 22.56 16.93
CA LEU A 375 17.37 22.40 16.19
C LEU A 375 16.14 22.90 16.98
N ASN A 376 16.17 22.74 18.30
CA ASN A 376 15.11 23.20 19.21
C ASN A 376 14.97 24.74 19.27
N GLN A 377 15.89 25.50 18.68
CA GLN A 377 15.82 26.97 18.58
C GLN A 377 15.11 27.43 17.31
N THR A 378 14.80 26.52 16.38
CA THR A 378 14.15 26.84 15.10
C THR A 378 12.66 26.57 15.20
N ASP A 379 11.89 27.57 15.63
CA ASP A 379 10.42 27.47 15.78
C ASP A 379 9.63 27.67 14.48
N SER A 380 10.25 28.32 13.49
CA SER A 380 9.68 28.50 12.15
C SER A 380 10.71 28.17 11.09
N ILE A 381 10.31 27.39 10.08
CA ILE A 381 11.14 27.13 8.89
C ILE A 381 10.95 28.25 7.87
N ALA A 382 9.71 28.67 7.63
CA ALA A 382 9.40 29.70 6.63
C ALA A 382 9.84 31.10 7.06
N TYR A 383 9.73 31.43 8.35
CA TYR A 383 10.09 32.72 8.91
C TYR A 383 11.29 32.60 9.87
N ASN A 384 12.27 31.77 9.49
CA ASN A 384 13.45 31.53 10.30
C ASN A 384 14.36 32.78 10.38
N PRO A 385 14.59 33.36 11.57
CA PRO A 385 15.45 34.54 11.72
C PRO A 385 16.95 34.22 11.61
N ALA A 386 17.33 32.94 11.57
CA ALA A 386 18.72 32.53 11.45
C ALA A 386 19.33 32.96 10.10
N PRO A 387 20.60 33.40 10.08
CA PRO A 387 21.29 33.74 8.85
C PRO A 387 21.20 32.61 7.82
N TYR A 388 20.92 32.98 6.57
CA TYR A 388 20.85 32.07 5.43
C TYR A 388 19.78 30.97 5.53
N GLY A 389 18.82 31.04 6.46
CA GLY A 389 17.81 29.98 6.64
C GLY A 389 18.36 28.72 7.31
N ARG A 390 19.42 28.85 8.13
CA ARG A 390 19.99 27.74 8.91
C ARG A 390 18.98 27.22 9.93
N ILE A 391 18.54 25.97 9.77
CA ILE A 391 17.68 25.30 10.76
C ILE A 391 18.50 24.53 11.80
N TRP A 392 19.78 24.29 11.52
CA TRP A 392 20.73 23.70 12.46
C TRP A 392 22.17 24.03 12.02
N HIS A 393 23.07 24.28 12.98
CA HIS A 393 24.48 24.60 12.72
C HIS A 393 25.37 24.23 13.91
N THR A 394 26.46 23.54 13.62
CA THR A 394 27.57 23.30 14.56
C THR A 394 28.91 23.64 13.92
N GLU A 395 29.81 24.25 14.68
CA GLU A 395 31.15 24.65 14.22
C GLU A 395 32.16 24.47 15.36
N ASN A 396 33.38 24.06 15.04
CA ASN A 396 34.41 23.80 16.05
C ASN A 396 34.88 25.09 16.74
N SER A 397 34.90 26.21 16.02
CA SER A 397 35.18 27.52 16.57
C SER A 397 34.49 28.63 15.78
N GLY A 398 33.92 29.62 16.48
CA GLY A 398 33.07 30.62 15.84
C GLY A 398 31.70 30.06 15.48
N CYS A 399 30.94 30.84 14.69
CA CYS A 399 29.62 30.50 14.13
C CYS A 399 29.43 31.15 12.74
N GLY A 400 30.52 31.25 11.98
CA GLY A 400 30.55 31.85 10.65
C GLY A 400 30.07 30.89 9.55
N GLY A 401 30.29 29.59 9.70
CA GLY A 401 30.12 28.62 8.63
C GLY A 401 31.20 28.77 7.55
N SER A 402 32.45 28.90 7.98
CA SER A 402 33.59 29.16 7.08
C SER A 402 34.85 28.48 7.58
N GLY A 403 35.73 28.01 6.68
CA GLY A 403 36.99 27.38 7.09
C GLY A 403 36.95 25.85 7.18
N GLY A 404 35.81 25.23 6.84
CA GLY A 404 35.70 23.77 6.70
C GLY A 404 35.66 23.01 8.03
N ASP A 405 35.30 23.67 9.12
CA ASP A 405 35.15 23.09 10.46
C ASP A 405 33.69 23.17 10.97
N TYR A 406 32.73 23.20 10.04
CA TYR A 406 31.30 23.34 10.30
C TYR A 406 30.46 22.26 9.63
N SER A 407 29.29 22.01 10.21
CA SER A 407 28.22 21.25 9.57
C SER A 407 26.91 21.98 9.83
N GLU A 408 26.06 22.09 8.81
CA GLU A 408 24.82 22.86 8.88
C GLU A 408 23.76 22.29 7.94
N ILE A 409 22.50 22.57 8.27
CA ILE A 409 21.35 22.26 7.42
C ILE A 409 20.61 23.57 7.16
N ILE A 410 20.37 23.84 5.89
CA ILE A 410 19.81 25.10 5.39
C ILE A 410 18.59 24.84 4.53
N ILE A 411 17.53 25.60 4.79
CA ILE A 411 16.35 25.75 3.93
C ILE A 411 16.15 27.25 3.71
N ASN A 412 16.31 27.73 2.47
CA ASN A 412 16.26 29.15 2.16
C ASN A 412 15.47 29.42 0.86
N GLU A 413 15.19 30.68 0.56
CA GLU A 413 14.57 31.07 -0.70
C GLU A 413 15.48 30.75 -1.89
N GLY A 414 14.97 29.96 -2.83
CA GLY A 414 15.64 29.58 -4.07
C GLY A 414 16.79 28.57 -3.94
N TRP A 415 17.19 28.18 -2.73
CA TRP A 415 18.23 27.17 -2.53
C TRP A 415 18.17 26.50 -1.15
N SER A 416 18.74 25.30 -1.06
CA SER A 416 18.78 24.51 0.16
C SER A 416 19.98 23.56 0.13
N HIS A 417 20.69 23.41 1.24
CA HIS A 417 21.91 22.60 1.30
C HIS A 417 22.09 21.97 2.67
N ALA A 418 22.84 20.87 2.70
CA ALA A 418 23.47 20.37 3.92
C ALA A 418 24.99 20.34 3.72
N TYR A 419 25.72 20.63 4.79
CA TYR A 419 27.18 20.55 4.84
C TYR A 419 27.60 19.63 5.99
N ASN A 420 28.61 18.81 5.74
CA ASN A 420 29.14 17.83 6.68
C ASN A 420 30.69 17.90 6.74
N PHE A 421 31.27 19.01 7.19
CA PHE A 421 32.73 19.11 7.32
C PHE A 421 33.23 18.71 8.71
N THR A 422 32.39 18.71 9.73
CA THR A 422 32.75 18.15 11.04
C THR A 422 32.67 16.62 11.10
N GLY A 423 32.03 15.98 10.11
CA GLY A 423 31.82 14.52 10.08
C GLY A 423 30.74 14.02 11.04
N VAL A 424 29.83 14.90 11.48
CA VAL A 424 28.82 14.61 12.50
C VAL A 424 27.58 13.87 11.97
N PHE A 425 27.38 13.85 10.65
CA PHE A 425 26.33 13.03 10.05
C PHE A 425 26.71 11.55 10.17
N SER A 426 25.83 10.74 10.75
CA SER A 426 26.03 9.29 10.90
C SER A 426 25.97 8.56 9.56
N LYS A 427 25.30 9.16 8.56
CA LYS A 427 25.30 8.70 7.16
C LYS A 427 25.49 9.88 6.21
N TRP A 428 26.29 9.68 5.16
CA TRP A 428 26.55 10.69 4.13
C TRP A 428 26.88 10.05 2.78
N GLU A 429 25.93 10.06 1.85
CA GLU A 429 26.10 9.47 0.50
C GLU A 429 26.48 10.49 -0.58
N PHE A 430 26.57 11.77 -0.23
CA PHE A 430 26.87 12.84 -1.18
C PHE A 430 28.36 12.90 -1.51
N GLY A 431 28.68 13.33 -2.73
CA GLY A 431 30.06 13.53 -3.16
C GLY A 431 30.66 14.77 -2.51
N GLY A 432 31.69 14.61 -1.67
CA GLY A 432 32.33 15.70 -0.95
C GLY A 432 31.61 16.06 0.36
N GLY A 433 31.91 17.23 0.93
CA GLY A 433 31.35 17.68 2.22
C GLY A 433 30.06 18.49 2.13
N TYR A 434 29.41 18.56 0.96
CA TYR A 434 28.19 19.34 0.76
C TYR A 434 27.27 18.70 -0.28
N THR A 435 25.99 19.09 -0.30
CA THR A 435 25.00 18.58 -1.26
C THR A 435 24.83 19.53 -2.46
N ALA A 436 24.43 19.00 -3.63
CA ALA A 436 24.13 19.82 -4.81
C ALA A 436 22.73 20.47 -4.78
N GLY A 437 22.02 20.36 -3.65
CA GLY A 437 20.63 20.75 -3.45
C GLY A 437 19.87 19.63 -2.73
N ILE A 438 19.02 19.96 -1.76
CA ILE A 438 18.15 18.98 -1.09
C ILE A 438 16.72 19.18 -1.57
N VAL A 439 16.01 18.09 -1.83
CA VAL A 439 14.61 18.15 -2.28
C VAL A 439 13.62 17.72 -1.21
N ALA A 440 14.04 16.90 -0.24
CA ALA A 440 13.19 16.44 0.84
C ALA A 440 13.92 16.38 2.17
N TYR A 441 13.21 16.79 3.22
CA TYR A 441 13.67 16.79 4.60
C TYR A 441 12.68 16.05 5.48
N TYR A 442 13.19 15.05 6.20
CA TYR A 442 12.39 14.20 7.06
C TYR A 442 12.91 14.21 8.49
N ILE A 443 12.00 13.96 9.43
CA ILE A 443 12.28 13.83 10.86
C ILE A 443 11.69 12.52 11.39
N LYS A 444 12.36 11.90 12.37
CA LYS A 444 11.96 10.63 12.97
C LYS A 444 12.22 10.65 14.46
#